data_AF-A0A5N9DWK3-F1
#
_entry.id   AF-A0A5N9DWK3-F1
#
_cell.length_a   1.000
_cell.length_b   1.000
_cell.length_c   1.000
_cell.angle_alpha   90.00
_cell.angle_beta   90.00
_cell.angle_gamma   90.00
#
_symmetry.space_group_name_H-M   'P 1'
#
loop_
_entity.id
_entity.type
_entity.pdbx_description
1 polymer ?
#
loop_
_entity_poly.entity_id
_entity_poly.type
_entity_poly.pdbx_seq_one_letter_code
_entity_poly.pdbx_strand_id
1 'polypeptide(L)'
;MASVSGLTRFLTPVLADSLGARGTMEVIYVLQGLPVLMLSWINNTWIFYLFAVVFGGGYGGEGSAFSIINRRYYGEGSPGRSFGWKLSGAMLGMATGGWISGVLFGFYDHYLLTIALSVTTSLAGASVIMSMDQTDRVLILDWEEGLPPEARSTPVPAAD
;
A
#
# COMPACT_ATOMS: atom_id res chain seq x y z
N MET A 1 17.35 -0.57 5.85
CA MET A 1 15.88 -0.57 5.67
C MET A 1 15.14 -0.14 6.93
N ALA A 2 15.08 -0.93 8.01
CA ALA A 2 14.20 -0.70 9.17
C ALA A 2 14.09 0.77 9.66
N SER A 3 15.22 1.46 9.87
CA SER A 3 15.23 2.87 10.30
C SER A 3 14.56 3.82 9.28
N VAL A 4 14.87 3.65 7.98
CA VAL A 4 14.27 4.43 6.88
C VAL A 4 12.78 4.18 6.81
N SER A 5 12.35 2.92 6.89
CA SER A 5 10.93 2.55 6.90
C SER A 5 10.19 3.12 8.12
N GLY A 6 10.85 3.22 9.27
CA GLY A 6 10.33 3.89 10.46
C GLY A 6 10.10 5.39 10.24
N LEU A 7 11.07 6.10 9.67
CA LEU A 7 10.95 7.52 9.32
C LEU A 7 9.83 7.78 8.30
N THR A 8 9.71 6.94 7.26
CA THR A 8 8.73 7.20 6.19
C THR A 8 7.27 7.03 6.63
N ARG A 9 7.00 6.29 7.71
CA ARG A 9 5.65 6.25 8.34
C ARG A 9 5.18 7.62 8.85
N PHE A 10 6.11 8.49 9.27
CA PHE A 10 5.80 9.85 9.71
C PHE A 10 5.75 10.86 8.55
N LEU A 11 6.49 10.62 7.47
CA LEU A 11 6.46 11.45 6.26
C LEU A 11 5.21 11.19 5.39
N THR A 12 4.65 9.99 5.47
CA THR A 12 3.50 9.58 4.66
C THR A 12 2.23 10.42 4.91
N PRO A 13 1.84 10.76 6.15
CA PRO A 13 0.78 11.75 6.40
C PRO A 13 1.03 13.10 5.72
N VAL A 14 2.26 13.63 5.76
CA VAL A 14 2.63 14.92 5.13
C VAL A 14 2.50 14.86 3.60
N LEU A 15 2.83 13.71 3.00
CA LEU A 15 2.57 13.45 1.58
C LEU A 15 1.05 13.34 1.31
N ALA A 16 0.28 12.71 2.19
CA ALA A 16 -1.17 12.58 2.05
C ALA A 16 -1.95 13.90 2.18
N ASP A 17 -1.40 14.86 2.91
CA ASP A 17 -1.97 16.21 3.03
C ASP A 17 -1.69 17.08 1.78
N SER A 18 -0.65 16.76 1.00
CA SER A 18 -0.26 17.51 -0.20
C SER A 18 -0.67 16.86 -1.53
N LEU A 19 -0.59 15.53 -1.64
CA LEU A 19 -0.95 14.74 -2.83
C LEU A 19 -2.30 14.04 -2.73
N GLY A 20 -2.98 14.17 -1.58
CA GLY A 20 -4.13 13.34 -1.24
C GLY A 20 -3.74 11.89 -0.92
N ALA A 21 -4.69 11.14 -0.38
CA ALA A 21 -4.44 9.75 0.03
C ALA A 21 -4.21 8.80 -1.16
N ARG A 22 -4.92 9.03 -2.28
CA ARG A 22 -4.75 8.28 -3.53
C ARG A 22 -3.36 8.49 -4.16
N GLY A 23 -2.93 9.74 -4.37
CA GLY A 23 -1.62 10.06 -4.95
C GLY A 23 -0.45 9.60 -4.06
N THR A 24 -0.63 9.63 -2.74
CA THR A 24 0.39 9.12 -1.79
C THR A 24 0.56 7.60 -1.89
N MET A 25 -0.53 6.85 -2.04
CA MET A 25 -0.48 5.40 -2.26
C MET A 25 0.18 5.04 -3.60
N GLU A 26 -0.11 5.80 -4.66
CA GLU A 26 0.57 5.66 -5.96
C GLU A 26 2.10 5.85 -5.81
N VAL A 27 2.53 6.97 -5.22
CA VAL A 27 3.97 7.26 -4.97
C VAL A 27 4.63 6.15 -4.18
N ILE A 28 3.96 5.61 -3.16
CA ILE A 28 4.47 4.47 -2.38
C ILE A 28 4.62 3.21 -3.23
N TYR A 29 3.63 2.86 -4.05
CA TYR A 29 3.73 1.69 -4.92
C TYR A 29 4.87 1.88 -5.95
N VAL A 30 4.98 3.06 -6.56
CA VAL A 30 6.09 3.39 -7.48
C VAL A 30 7.46 3.27 -6.79
N LEU A 31 7.59 3.72 -5.53
CA LEU A 31 8.79 3.58 -4.71
C LEU A 31 9.05 2.14 -4.23
N GLN A 32 8.05 1.25 -4.24
CA GLN A 32 8.26 -0.18 -4.02
C GLN A 32 8.67 -0.89 -5.31
N GLY A 33 8.07 -0.54 -6.46
CA GLY A 33 8.29 -1.20 -7.73
C GLY A 33 9.57 -0.78 -8.45
N LEU A 34 9.71 0.50 -8.80
CA LEU A 34 10.82 0.96 -9.66
C LEU A 34 12.22 0.66 -9.11
N PRO A 35 12.51 0.77 -7.79
CA PRO A 35 13.84 0.44 -7.28
C PRO A 35 14.22 -1.03 -7.44
N VAL A 36 13.26 -1.96 -7.61
CA VAL A 36 13.56 -3.39 -7.85
C VAL A 36 14.34 -3.58 -9.16
N LEU A 37 14.16 -2.70 -10.15
CA LEU A 37 14.98 -2.70 -11.37
C LEU A 37 16.48 -2.53 -11.07
N MET A 38 16.83 -1.77 -10.03
CA MET A 38 18.23 -1.53 -9.64
C MET A 38 18.95 -2.83 -9.28
N LEU A 39 18.22 -3.84 -8.79
CA LEU A 39 18.78 -5.16 -8.45
C LEU A 39 19.42 -5.86 -9.66
N SER A 40 18.95 -5.57 -10.89
CA SER A 40 19.49 -6.18 -12.11
C SER A 40 20.89 -5.66 -12.51
N TRP A 41 21.33 -4.53 -11.96
CA TRP A 41 22.63 -3.91 -12.25
C TRP A 41 23.46 -3.61 -11.00
N ILE A 42 23.21 -4.29 -9.88
CA ILE A 42 24.08 -4.16 -8.68
C ILE A 42 25.49 -4.66 -9.02
N ASN A 43 26.41 -3.69 -9.12
CA ASN A 43 27.84 -3.90 -9.31
C ASN A 43 28.68 -3.40 -8.12
N ASN A 44 28.06 -2.69 -7.17
CA ASN A 44 28.71 -2.08 -6.02
C ASN A 44 27.73 -1.94 -4.85
N THR A 45 28.22 -2.11 -3.62
CA THR A 45 27.50 -1.91 -2.35
C THR A 45 26.77 -0.56 -2.26
N TRP A 46 27.30 0.51 -2.88
CA TRP A 46 26.62 1.81 -2.91
C TRP A 46 25.25 1.77 -3.61
N ILE A 47 25.12 1.02 -4.71
CA ILE A 47 23.85 0.84 -5.43
C ILE A 47 22.86 0.06 -4.55
N PHE A 48 23.35 -0.94 -3.82
CA PHE A 48 22.55 -1.71 -2.87
C PHE A 48 22.07 -0.86 -1.68
N TYR A 49 22.89 0.04 -1.15
CA TYR A 49 22.46 1.00 -0.12
C TYR A 49 21.42 2.00 -0.65
N LEU A 50 21.60 2.51 -1.88
CA LEU A 50 20.61 3.39 -2.50
C LEU A 50 19.26 2.67 -2.69
N PHE A 51 19.27 1.44 -3.24
CA PHE A 51 18.10 0.57 -3.29
C PHE A 51 17.44 0.42 -1.90
N ALA A 52 18.23 0.11 -0.87
CA ALA A 52 17.73 -0.11 0.49
C ALA A 52 17.13 1.15 1.16
N VAL A 53 17.50 2.35 0.71
CA VAL A 53 16.88 3.61 1.14
C VAL A 53 15.59 3.85 0.36
N VAL A 54 15.61 3.81 -0.97
CA VAL A 54 14.44 4.15 -1.80
C VAL A 54 13.31 3.13 -1.62
N PHE A 55 13.61 1.83 -1.73
CA PHE A 55 12.65 0.76 -1.46
C PHE A 55 12.18 0.76 0.00
N GLY A 56 13.11 1.00 0.94
CA GLY A 56 12.80 1.09 2.37
C GLY A 56 11.82 2.22 2.69
N GLY A 57 11.86 3.32 1.92
CA GLY A 57 10.89 4.40 1.98
C GLY A 57 9.50 3.97 1.53
N GLY A 58 9.36 3.47 0.29
CA GLY A 58 8.08 2.98 -0.23
C GLY A 58 7.43 1.94 0.70
N TYR A 59 8.19 0.91 1.06
CA TYR A 59 7.72 -0.15 1.97
C TYR A 59 7.34 0.37 3.37
N GLY A 60 8.03 1.39 3.87
CA GLY A 60 7.70 2.02 5.15
C GLY A 60 6.36 2.76 5.12
N GLY A 61 6.10 3.49 4.03
CA GLY A 61 4.92 4.35 3.91
C GLY A 61 3.59 3.61 3.70
N GLU A 62 3.61 2.42 3.13
CA GLU A 62 2.40 1.66 2.74
C GLU A 62 1.38 1.52 3.87
N GLY A 63 1.82 1.08 5.06
CA GLY A 63 0.92 0.88 6.20
C GLY A 63 0.21 2.15 6.64
N SER A 64 0.91 3.29 6.62
CA SER A 64 0.36 4.61 6.92
C SER A 64 -0.61 5.09 5.83
N ALA A 65 -0.23 5.02 4.55
CA ALA A 65 -1.06 5.55 3.48
C ALA A 65 -2.35 4.73 3.29
N PHE A 66 -2.29 3.42 3.47
CA PHE A 66 -3.48 2.57 3.44
C PHE A 66 -4.44 2.90 4.59
N SER A 67 -3.92 3.21 5.78
CA SER A 67 -4.75 3.62 6.92
C SER A 67 -5.46 4.94 6.65
N ILE A 68 -4.80 5.88 5.97
CA ILE A 68 -5.38 7.16 5.55
C ILE A 68 -6.44 6.94 4.45
N ILE A 69 -6.17 6.11 3.43
CA ILE A 69 -7.15 5.81 2.37
C ILE A 69 -8.41 5.15 2.95
N ASN A 70 -8.24 4.15 3.83
CA ASN A 70 -9.37 3.44 4.43
C ASN A 70 -10.25 4.39 5.25
N ARG A 71 -9.65 5.27 6.06
CA ARG A 71 -10.41 6.27 6.83
C ARG A 71 -11.16 7.25 5.91
N ARG A 72 -10.57 7.65 4.78
CA ARG A 72 -11.24 8.55 3.82
C ARG A 72 -12.37 7.87 3.04
N TYR A 73 -12.24 6.60 2.65
CA TYR A 73 -13.31 5.88 1.94
C TYR A 73 -14.42 5.36 2.86
N TYR A 74 -14.07 4.78 4.02
CA TYR A 74 -15.02 4.05 4.88
C TYR A 74 -15.47 4.82 6.12
N GLY A 75 -14.87 5.98 6.41
CA GLY A 75 -15.23 6.80 7.56
C GLY A 75 -15.01 6.06 8.88
N GLU A 76 -16.09 5.90 9.64
CA GLU A 76 -16.14 5.13 10.90
C GLU A 76 -16.71 3.71 10.73
N GLY A 77 -17.17 3.36 9.52
CA GLY A 77 -17.67 2.04 9.18
C GLY A 77 -16.58 0.95 9.26
N SER A 78 -17.02 -0.31 9.47
CA SER A 78 -16.20 -1.49 9.81
C SER A 78 -14.77 -1.53 9.21
N PRO A 79 -13.74 -1.04 9.95
CA PRO A 79 -12.37 -0.95 9.42
C PRO A 79 -11.74 -2.33 9.20
N GLY A 80 -12.12 -3.30 10.04
CA GLY A 80 -11.56 -4.65 10.06
C GLY A 80 -11.84 -5.48 8.81
N ARG A 81 -13.00 -5.29 8.15
CA ARG A 81 -13.36 -6.09 6.97
C ARG A 81 -12.53 -5.72 5.75
N SER A 82 -12.39 -4.44 5.46
CA SER A 82 -11.55 -3.93 4.36
C SER A 82 -10.07 -4.18 4.62
N PHE A 83 -9.61 -4.00 5.87
CA PHE A 83 -8.24 -4.31 6.27
C PHE A 83 -7.93 -5.82 6.17
N GLY A 84 -8.86 -6.68 6.56
CA GLY A 84 -8.72 -8.13 6.47
C GLY A 84 -8.51 -8.62 5.04
N TRP A 85 -9.33 -8.15 4.08
CA TRP A 85 -9.15 -8.48 2.67
C TRP A 85 -7.80 -8.02 2.11
N LYS A 86 -7.35 -6.80 2.45
CA LYS A 86 -6.00 -6.33 2.11
C LYS A 86 -4.94 -7.27 2.66
N LEU A 87 -5.01 -7.59 3.95
CA LEU A 87 -4.00 -8.41 4.62
C LEU A 87 -3.93 -9.81 4.00
N SER A 88 -5.07 -10.44 3.71
CA SER A 88 -5.14 -11.71 2.98
C SER A 88 -4.46 -11.61 1.61
N GLY A 89 -4.74 -10.56 0.82
CA GLY A 89 -4.08 -10.34 -0.47
C GLY A 89 -2.57 -10.16 -0.35
N ALA A 90 -2.11 -9.37 0.63
CA ALA A 90 -0.68 -9.16 0.90
C ALA A 90 0.03 -10.45 1.33
N MET A 91 -0.59 -11.25 2.22
CA MET A 91 -0.03 -12.53 2.66
C MET A 91 0.01 -13.57 1.52
N LEU A 92 -1.02 -13.61 0.67
CA LEU A 92 -1.00 -14.44 -0.54
C LEU A 92 0.12 -14.02 -1.50
N GLY A 93 0.33 -12.71 -1.71
CA GLY A 93 1.44 -12.17 -2.49
C GLY A 93 2.80 -12.54 -1.92
N MET A 94 2.99 -12.45 -0.59
CA MET A 94 4.24 -12.85 0.07
C MET A 94 4.50 -14.37 -0.03
N ALA A 95 3.48 -15.20 0.16
CA ALA A 95 3.60 -16.65 0.07
C ALA A 95 3.89 -17.13 -1.36
N THR A 96 3.22 -16.55 -2.36
CA THR A 96 3.36 -16.94 -3.77
C THR A 96 4.59 -16.32 -4.44
N GLY A 97 4.96 -15.07 -4.11
CA GLY A 97 6.04 -14.35 -4.78
C GLY A 97 7.40 -15.03 -4.67
N GLY A 98 7.74 -15.55 -3.49
CA GLY A 98 8.98 -16.32 -3.29
C GLY A 98 8.99 -17.63 -4.08
N TRP A 99 7.85 -18.34 -4.11
CA TRP A 99 7.71 -19.59 -4.85
C TRP A 99 7.77 -19.38 -6.38
N ILE A 100 7.03 -18.40 -6.91
CA ILE A 100 7.06 -18.02 -8.33
C ILE A 100 8.48 -17.61 -8.74
N SER A 101 9.18 -16.82 -7.92
CA SER A 101 10.57 -16.44 -8.17
C SER A 101 11.51 -17.66 -8.29
N GLY A 102 11.38 -18.63 -7.38
CA GLY A 102 12.18 -19.86 -7.41
C GLY A 102 11.91 -20.72 -8.65
N VAL A 103 10.63 -20.85 -9.04
CA VAL A 103 10.23 -21.56 -10.26
C VAL A 103 10.76 -20.87 -11.52
N LEU A 104 10.64 -19.54 -11.61
CA LEU A 104 11.19 -18.77 -12.73
C LEU A 104 12.72 -18.90 -12.81
N PHE A 105 13.42 -18.82 -11.68
CA PHE A 105 14.87 -19.05 -11.67
C PHE A 105 15.23 -20.46 -12.17
N GLY A 106 14.51 -21.50 -11.73
CA GLY A 106 14.77 -22.89 -12.14
C GLY A 106 14.59 -23.17 -13.65
N PHE A 107 13.82 -22.35 -14.38
CA PHE A 107 13.65 -22.49 -15.83
C PHE A 107 14.60 -21.62 -16.68
N TYR A 108 15.02 -20.46 -16.16
CA TYR A 108 15.75 -19.45 -16.95
C TYR A 108 17.16 -19.11 -16.43
N ASP A 109 17.56 -19.67 -15.28
CA ASP A 109 18.84 -19.46 -14.59
C ASP A 109 19.18 -17.97 -14.29
N HIS A 110 18.17 -17.10 -14.31
CA HIS A 110 18.32 -15.67 -14.06
C HIS A 110 17.08 -15.03 -13.40
N TYR A 111 17.29 -13.95 -12.66
CA TYR A 111 16.20 -13.23 -11.96
C TYR A 111 15.49 -12.15 -12.79
N LEU A 112 15.84 -11.95 -14.07
CA LEU A 112 15.26 -10.88 -14.89
C LEU A 112 13.73 -10.95 -14.99
N LEU A 113 13.15 -12.15 -15.14
CA LEU A 113 11.71 -12.35 -15.18
C LEU A 113 11.04 -12.09 -13.82
N THR A 114 11.67 -12.49 -12.72
CA THR A 114 11.19 -12.16 -11.35
C THR A 114 11.19 -10.65 -11.13
N ILE A 115 12.26 -9.96 -11.51
CA ILE A 115 12.40 -8.50 -11.37
C ILE A 115 11.33 -7.81 -12.23
N ALA A 116 11.17 -8.21 -13.50
CA ALA A 116 10.15 -7.69 -14.39
C ALA A 116 8.74 -7.91 -13.81
N LEU A 117 8.41 -9.12 -13.34
CA LEU A 117 7.11 -9.44 -12.74
C LEU A 117 6.84 -8.64 -11.46
N SER A 118 7.84 -8.43 -10.61
CA SER A 118 7.72 -7.61 -9.40
C SER A 118 7.40 -6.15 -9.74
N VAL A 119 8.13 -5.58 -10.71
CA VAL A 119 7.93 -4.20 -11.18
C VAL A 119 6.57 -4.04 -11.85
N THR A 120 6.18 -4.94 -12.76
CA THR A 120 4.87 -4.86 -13.44
C THR A 120 3.71 -5.04 -12.47
N THR A 121 3.80 -5.95 -11.49
CA THR A 121 2.76 -6.14 -10.47
C THR A 121 2.60 -4.90 -9.59
N SER A 122 3.71 -4.27 -9.22
CA SER A 122 3.71 -3.03 -8.44
C SER A 122 3.12 -1.84 -9.21
N LEU A 123 3.52 -1.65 -10.49
CA LEU A 123 2.97 -0.60 -11.36
C LEU A 123 1.51 -0.86 -11.75
N ALA A 124 1.09 -2.12 -11.88
CA ALA A 124 -0.31 -2.49 -12.04
C ALA A 124 -1.12 -2.14 -10.78
N GLY A 125 -0.57 -2.40 -9.58
CA GLY A 125 -1.15 -1.94 -8.31
C GLY A 125 -1.32 -0.42 -8.25
N ALA A 126 -0.29 0.34 -8.63
CA ALA A 126 -0.37 1.80 -8.74
C ALA A 126 -1.44 2.26 -9.75
N SER A 127 -1.55 1.56 -10.89
CA SER A 127 -2.56 1.81 -11.93
C SER A 127 -3.99 1.48 -11.49
N VAL A 128 -4.17 0.51 -10.59
CA VAL A 128 -5.44 0.14 -9.93
C VAL A 128 -5.76 1.05 -8.74
N ILE A 129 -4.78 1.78 -8.20
CA ILE A 129 -4.99 2.87 -7.22
C ILE A 129 -5.31 4.19 -7.96
N MET A 130 -4.79 4.39 -9.17
CA MET A 130 -5.52 5.11 -10.22
C MET A 130 -6.81 4.35 -10.59
N SER A 131 -7.73 4.98 -11.32
CA SER A 131 -9.10 4.48 -11.58
C SER A 131 -10.01 4.28 -10.35
N MET A 132 -9.50 4.12 -9.11
CA MET A 132 -10.32 4.31 -7.91
C MET A 132 -10.83 5.75 -7.81
N ASP A 133 -12.04 5.93 -7.28
CA ASP A 133 -12.63 7.24 -7.04
C ASP A 133 -11.76 8.15 -6.17
N GLN A 134 -11.91 9.45 -6.29
CA GLN A 134 -11.14 10.38 -5.47
C GLN A 134 -11.55 10.28 -3.99
N THR A 135 -10.57 10.30 -3.10
CA THR A 135 -10.74 10.23 -1.63
C THR A 135 -11.24 11.54 -1.00
N ASP A 136 -12.03 12.30 -1.76
CA ASP A 136 -12.50 13.64 -1.40
C ASP A 136 -13.83 13.57 -0.63
N ARG A 137 -14.48 12.41 -0.66
CA ARG A 137 -15.75 12.10 0.02
C ARG A 137 -15.69 10.67 0.59
N VAL A 138 -16.39 10.47 1.70
CA VAL A 138 -16.64 9.13 2.27
C VAL A 138 -17.60 8.40 1.34
N LEU A 139 -17.25 7.18 0.91
CA LEU A 139 -18.06 6.37 -0.01
C LEU A 139 -19.31 5.78 0.67
N ILE A 140 -19.26 5.60 1.99
CA ILE A 140 -20.37 5.04 2.78
C ILE A 140 -20.78 6.05 3.86
N LEU A 141 -21.55 7.06 3.44
CA LEU A 141 -22.13 8.06 4.36
C LEU A 141 -23.11 7.38 5.33
N ASP A 142 -24.03 6.58 4.78
CA ASP A 142 -25.17 6.00 5.51
C ASP A 142 -24.87 4.57 6.04
N TRP A 143 -23.62 4.30 6.41
CA TRP A 143 -23.16 2.96 6.84
C TRP A 143 -23.92 2.41 8.06
N GLU A 144 -24.44 3.32 8.88
CA GLU A 144 -25.22 3.06 10.09
C GLU A 144 -26.65 2.56 9.81
N GLU A 145 -27.23 2.92 8.65
CA GLU A 145 -28.55 2.42 8.25
C GLU A 145 -28.54 0.90 8.01
N GLY A 146 -27.39 0.34 7.61
CA GLY A 146 -27.17 -1.09 7.46
C GLY A 146 -27.04 -1.87 8.77
N LEU A 147 -26.98 -1.19 9.93
CA LEU A 147 -26.87 -1.85 11.23
C LEU A 147 -28.25 -2.22 11.81
N PRO A 148 -28.34 -3.31 12.61
CA PRO A 148 -29.48 -3.57 13.48
C PRO A 148 -29.78 -2.35 14.37
N PRO A 149 -31.05 -2.06 14.72
CA PRO A 149 -31.40 -0.86 15.51
C PRO A 149 -30.63 -0.74 16.83
N GLU A 150 -30.31 -1.88 17.45
CA GLU A 150 -29.56 -2.02 18.71
C GLU A 150 -28.08 -1.62 18.60
N ALA A 151 -27.52 -1.58 17.39
CA ALA A 151 -26.11 -1.31 17.12
C ALA A 151 -25.85 0.08 16.49
N ARG A 152 -26.92 0.85 16.24
CA ARG A 152 -26.82 2.25 15.78
C ARG A 152 -26.47 3.15 16.95
N SER A 153 -25.64 4.16 16.72
CA SER A 153 -25.38 5.19 17.71
C SER A 153 -26.66 5.98 17.99
N THR A 154 -27.00 6.15 19.27
CA THR A 154 -28.06 7.07 19.66
C THR A 154 -27.57 8.50 19.47
N PRO A 155 -28.30 9.38 18.76
CA PRO A 155 -27.95 10.79 18.69
C PRO A 155 -27.82 11.37 20.10
N VAL A 156 -26.64 11.88 20.45
CA VAL A 156 -26.47 12.64 21.68
C VAL A 156 -27.31 13.90 21.55
N PRO A 157 -28.24 14.18 22.47
CA PRO A 157 -29.01 15.43 22.43
C PRO A 157 -28.03 16.60 22.42
N ALA A 158 -28.22 17.56 21.52
CA ALA A 158 -27.48 18.81 21.58
C ALA A 158 -27.74 19.43 22.96
N ALA A 159 -26.68 19.79 23.68
CA ALA A 159 -26.80 20.55 24.91
C ALA A 159 -27.17 21.99 24.52
N ASP A 160 -28.38 22.41 24.90
CA ASP A 160 -28.90 23.78 24.75
C ASP A 160 -28.09 24.82 25.56
#